data_AF-B0XDN1-F1
#
_entry.id   AF-B0XDN1-F1
#
_cell.length_a   1.000
_cell.length_b   1.000
_cell.length_c   1.000
_cell.angle_alpha   90.00
_cell.angle_beta   90.00
_cell.angle_gamma   90.00
#
_symmetry.space_group_name_H-M   'P 1'
#
loop_
_entity.id
_entity.type
_entity.pdbx_description
1 polymer ?
#
loop_
_entity_poly.entity_id
_entity_poly.type
_entity_poly.pdbx_seq_one_letter_code
_entity_poly.pdbx_strand_id
1 'polypeptide(L)'
;MLRCSGLPFLPGNTFPDLSQTRFHKSHHFDRWSRTCMLADQKRPGIGGKQYSPTDGPEYCLPALYPPRQGPLLPSWLSYDRKVLCFHGFFQETLSEVDRIPYQIRKVKILYYLEDGTMQVSEPRTMNSGIPQGCLVTRQRIPRPVPYDGEFTSLLDLTSTILNYFF
;
A
#
# COMPACT_ATOMS: atom_id res chain seq x y z
N MET A 1 2.23 33.79 -5.30
CA MET A 1 3.35 33.97 -4.35
C MET A 1 4.57 33.31 -4.94
N LEU A 2 5.71 33.98 -4.89
CA LEU A 2 7.01 33.45 -5.30
C LEU A 2 7.70 32.88 -4.07
N ARG A 3 8.25 31.69 -4.22
CA ARG A 3 9.06 31.02 -3.21
C ARG A 3 10.53 31.14 -3.62
N CYS A 4 11.41 31.48 -2.68
CA CYS A 4 12.84 31.34 -2.92
C CYS A 4 13.21 29.85 -2.92
N SER A 5 13.77 29.39 -4.04
CA SER A 5 14.28 28.03 -4.16
C SER A 5 15.36 27.78 -3.10
N GLY A 6 15.30 26.61 -2.45
CA GLY A 6 16.28 26.22 -1.42
C GLY A 6 16.05 26.78 -0.02
N LEU A 7 15.01 27.61 0.20
CA LEU A 7 14.68 28.14 1.54
C LEU A 7 13.47 27.45 2.19
N PRO A 8 13.47 27.29 3.53
CA PRO A 8 12.35 26.71 4.27
C PRO A 8 11.13 27.62 4.20
N PHE A 9 9.94 27.02 4.28
CA PHE A 9 8.65 27.72 4.24
C PHE A 9 8.31 28.36 5.60
N LEU A 10 9.14 29.33 5.99
CA LEU A 10 8.96 30.14 7.19
C LEU A 10 8.37 31.51 6.79
N PRO A 11 7.61 32.16 7.68
CA PRO A 11 7.17 33.54 7.46
C PRO A 11 8.41 34.42 7.18
N GLY A 12 8.36 35.16 6.08
CA GLY A 12 9.48 35.99 5.58
C GLY A 12 10.21 35.44 4.36
N ASN A 13 10.11 34.12 4.09
CA ASN A 13 10.73 33.49 2.90
C ASN A 13 9.77 33.36 1.71
N THR A 14 8.67 34.09 1.74
CA THR A 14 7.61 34.06 0.72
C THR A 14 7.30 35.47 0.26
N PHE A 15 7.33 35.71 -1.05
CA PHE A 15 7.14 37.05 -1.63
C PHE A 15 5.85 37.12 -2.46
N PRO A 16 5.10 38.23 -2.40
CA PRO A 16 3.97 38.44 -3.30
C PRO A 16 4.48 38.56 -4.75
N ASP A 17 3.80 37.90 -5.68
CA ASP A 17 4.10 38.00 -7.11
C ASP A 17 3.32 39.17 -7.70
N LEU A 18 3.98 40.32 -7.88
CA LEU A 18 3.35 41.52 -8.42
C LEU A 18 3.02 41.41 -9.92
N SER A 19 3.64 40.46 -10.63
CA SER A 19 3.40 40.24 -12.06
C SER A 19 2.17 39.38 -12.34
N GLN A 20 1.54 38.81 -11.32
CA GLN A 20 0.43 37.90 -11.47
C GLN A 20 -0.85 38.64 -11.88
N THR A 21 -1.35 38.37 -13.08
CA THR A 21 -2.60 38.96 -13.61
C THR A 21 -3.80 38.00 -13.54
N ARG A 22 -3.54 36.69 -13.43
CA ARG A 22 -4.56 35.64 -13.40
C ARG A 22 -4.70 35.04 -12.00
N PHE A 23 -5.92 35.08 -11.46
CA PHE A 23 -6.25 34.60 -10.11
C PHE A 23 -7.38 33.55 -10.07
N HIS A 24 -7.83 33.08 -11.24
CA HIS A 24 -8.83 32.02 -11.33
C HIS A 24 -8.31 30.71 -10.72
N LYS A 25 -9.21 29.96 -10.07
CA LYS A 25 -8.91 28.64 -9.48
C LYS A 25 -9.42 27.55 -10.40
N SER A 26 -8.69 26.44 -10.50
CA SER A 26 -9.23 25.24 -11.12
C SER A 26 -10.30 24.63 -10.22
N HIS A 27 -11.31 24.02 -10.85
CA HIS A 27 -12.31 23.25 -10.12
C HIS A 27 -11.60 22.00 -9.61
N HIS A 28 -11.48 21.80 -8.31
CA HIS A 28 -10.91 20.56 -7.75
C HIS A 28 -11.98 19.60 -7.23
N PHE A 29 -13.21 20.09 -7.06
CA PHE A 29 -14.35 19.32 -6.59
C PHE A 29 -15.37 19.22 -7.71
N ASP A 30 -15.69 17.99 -8.09
CA ASP A 30 -16.71 17.68 -9.08
C ASP A 30 -17.95 17.11 -8.38
N ARG A 31 -19.10 17.22 -9.03
CA ARG A 31 -20.34 16.63 -8.51
C ARG A 31 -20.80 15.52 -9.45
N TRP A 32 -20.72 14.28 -8.96
CA TRP A 32 -21.22 13.12 -9.68
C TRP A 32 -22.40 12.52 -8.92
N SER A 33 -23.55 12.36 -9.60
CA SER A 33 -24.75 11.72 -9.02
C SER A 33 -25.13 12.25 -7.63
N ARG A 34 -25.20 13.58 -7.48
CA ARG A 34 -25.45 14.32 -6.22
C ARG A 34 -24.39 14.21 -5.11
N THR A 35 -23.29 13.52 -5.35
CA THR A 35 -22.17 13.41 -4.41
C THR A 35 -21.01 14.32 -4.87
N CYS A 36 -20.47 15.13 -3.97
CA CYS A 36 -19.27 15.92 -4.24
C CYS A 36 -18.04 15.03 -4.10
N MET A 37 -17.19 14.97 -5.12
CA MET A 37 -15.97 14.17 -5.15
C MET A 37 -14.77 15.07 -5.45
N LEU A 38 -13.61 14.75 -4.87
CA LEU A 38 -12.34 15.37 -5.26
C LEU A 38 -11.93 14.79 -6.62
N ALA A 39 -11.51 15.66 -7.55
CA ALA A 39 -11.01 15.21 -8.84
C ALA A 39 -9.61 14.58 -8.68
N ASP A 40 -9.45 13.32 -9.11
CA ASP A 40 -8.17 12.59 -9.04
C ASP A 40 -7.08 13.16 -9.96
N GLN A 41 -7.46 14.05 -10.88
CA GLN A 41 -6.54 14.63 -11.85
C GLN A 41 -5.70 15.75 -11.22
N LYS A 42 -4.40 15.80 -11.56
CA LYS A 42 -3.49 16.91 -11.24
C LYS A 42 -3.90 18.18 -12.00
N ARG A 43 -4.91 18.89 -11.50
CA ARG A 43 -5.36 20.18 -12.04
C ARG A 43 -4.41 21.29 -11.62
N PRO A 44 -4.17 22.32 -12.45
CA PRO A 44 -3.22 23.40 -12.14
C PRO A 44 -3.72 24.26 -10.96
N GLY A 45 -2.80 24.95 -10.29
CA GLY A 45 -3.09 25.86 -9.19
C GLY A 45 -3.65 27.22 -9.65
N ILE A 46 -3.64 28.18 -8.74
CA ILE A 46 -4.18 29.53 -8.96
C ILE A 46 -3.52 30.18 -10.19
N GLY A 47 -4.34 30.73 -11.08
CA GLY A 47 -3.88 31.40 -12.29
C GLY A 47 -3.39 30.45 -13.39
N GLY A 48 -3.65 29.15 -13.26
CA GLY A 48 -3.21 28.13 -14.22
C GLY A 48 -1.74 27.71 -14.05
N LYS A 49 -1.08 28.09 -12.95
CA LYS A 49 0.30 27.68 -12.65
C LYS A 49 0.33 26.18 -12.34
N GLN A 50 1.13 25.41 -13.07
CA GLN A 50 1.36 24.00 -12.74
C GLN A 50 2.10 23.91 -11.40
N TYR A 51 1.73 22.93 -10.57
CA TYR A 51 2.46 22.67 -9.33
C TYR A 51 3.84 22.12 -9.67
N SER A 52 4.90 22.79 -9.20
CA SER A 52 6.23 22.18 -9.22
C SER A 52 6.33 21.11 -8.11
N PRO A 53 7.24 20.13 -8.24
CA PRO A 53 7.50 19.15 -7.17
C PRO A 53 7.86 19.79 -5.82
N THR A 54 8.30 21.05 -5.86
CA THR A 54 8.69 21.89 -4.71
C THR A 54 7.57 22.72 -4.10
N ASP A 55 6.40 22.86 -4.75
CA ASP A 55 5.33 23.78 -4.33
C ASP A 55 4.36 23.19 -3.30
N GLY A 56 4.42 21.88 -3.08
CA GLY A 56 3.89 21.23 -1.88
C GLY A 56 5.02 20.46 -1.21
N PRO A 57 4.87 20.03 0.05
CA PRO A 57 5.48 18.75 0.38
C PRO A 57 4.98 17.80 -0.71
N GLU A 58 5.86 17.03 -1.35
CA GLU A 58 5.37 15.76 -1.89
C GLU A 58 4.50 15.18 -0.78
N TYR A 59 3.22 14.94 -1.06
CA TYR A 59 2.48 13.97 -0.27
C TYR A 59 3.14 12.61 -0.55
N CYS A 60 4.41 12.45 -0.17
CA CYS A 60 4.84 11.26 0.51
C CYS A 60 3.78 11.13 1.59
N LEU A 61 2.82 10.21 1.35
CA LEU A 61 1.95 9.68 2.39
C LEU A 61 2.75 9.73 3.67
N PRO A 62 2.32 10.49 4.70
CA PRO A 62 3.13 10.73 5.90
C PRO A 62 3.68 9.38 6.24
N ALA A 63 5.00 9.23 6.08
CA ALA A 63 5.58 7.90 6.01
C ALA A 63 5.09 7.24 7.30
N LEU A 64 4.24 6.21 7.17
CA LEU A 64 3.62 5.53 8.31
C LEU A 64 4.71 5.02 9.28
N TYR A 65 5.96 5.07 8.83
CA TYR A 65 7.19 4.76 9.51
C TYR A 65 8.18 5.92 9.39
N PRO A 66 9.05 6.12 10.39
CA PRO A 66 10.10 7.13 10.36
C PRO A 66 10.96 7.00 9.08
N PRO A 67 11.55 8.11 8.61
CA PRO A 67 12.49 8.08 7.48
C PRO A 67 13.51 6.98 7.73
N ARG A 68 13.74 6.15 6.72
CA ARG A 68 14.52 4.90 6.75
C ARG A 68 15.88 5.12 7.43
N GLN A 69 15.92 5.00 8.76
CA GLN A 69 17.15 4.89 9.53
C GLN A 69 17.60 3.45 9.41
N GLY A 70 18.14 3.12 8.25
CA GLY A 70 18.69 1.81 7.95
C GLY A 70 20.08 1.96 7.35
N PRO A 71 20.93 0.93 7.46
CA PRO A 71 22.20 0.94 6.75
C PRO A 71 21.95 1.16 5.25
N LEU A 72 22.81 1.92 4.57
CA LEU A 72 22.80 2.20 3.13
C LEU A 72 22.99 0.95 2.24
N LEU A 73 22.90 -0.24 2.85
CA LEU A 73 23.11 -1.51 2.21
C LEU A 73 21.86 -1.92 1.41
N PRO A 74 22.03 -2.61 0.28
CA PRO A 74 20.90 -3.17 -0.46
C PRO A 74 20.00 -4.06 0.40
N SER A 75 18.71 -4.15 0.04
CA SER A 75 17.72 -4.92 0.80
C SER A 75 18.09 -6.39 0.96
N TRP A 76 18.62 -7.02 -0.09
CA TRP A 76 19.04 -8.43 -0.09
C TRP A 76 20.18 -8.74 0.90
N LEU A 77 20.98 -7.73 1.27
CA LEU A 77 22.05 -7.87 2.25
C LEU A 77 21.62 -7.46 3.66
N SER A 78 20.84 -6.37 3.77
CA SER A 78 20.38 -5.84 5.06
C SER A 78 19.30 -6.70 5.74
N TYR A 79 18.54 -7.45 4.94
CA TYR A 79 17.45 -8.30 5.41
C TYR A 79 17.62 -9.79 5.08
N ASP A 80 18.84 -10.23 4.74
CA ASP A 80 19.14 -11.65 4.52
C ASP A 80 18.62 -12.51 5.69
N ARG A 81 17.87 -13.57 5.36
CA ARG A 81 17.27 -14.52 6.32
C ARG A 81 16.27 -13.92 7.32
N LYS A 82 15.90 -12.64 7.18
CA LYS A 82 14.83 -12.05 8.01
C LYS A 82 13.49 -12.35 7.38
N VAL A 83 12.71 -13.18 8.06
CA VAL A 83 11.39 -13.63 7.61
C VAL A 83 10.37 -13.24 8.66
N LEU A 84 9.30 -12.59 8.22
CA LEU A 84 8.14 -12.34 9.08
C LEU A 84 7.17 -13.50 8.97
N CYS A 85 6.64 -13.94 10.11
CA CYS A 85 5.67 -15.01 10.18
C CYS A 85 4.35 -14.46 10.73
N PHE A 86 3.31 -14.58 9.92
CA PHE A 86 1.94 -14.23 10.30
C PHE A 86 1.13 -15.52 10.47
N HIS A 87 0.36 -15.58 11.54
CA HIS A 87 -0.58 -16.67 11.80
C HIS A 87 -1.97 -16.23 11.39
N GLY A 88 -2.63 -17.06 10.59
CA GLY A 88 -3.98 -16.80 10.11
C GLY A 88 -4.78 -18.08 9.97
N PHE A 89 -5.99 -17.92 9.47
CA PHE A 89 -6.86 -19.03 9.08
C PHE A 89 -7.76 -18.57 7.93
N PHE A 90 -8.31 -19.53 7.20
CA PHE A 90 -9.35 -19.29 6.21
C PHE A 90 -10.48 -20.29 6.37
N GLN A 91 -11.63 -19.95 5.80
CA GLN A 91 -12.83 -20.78 5.81
C GLN A 91 -12.99 -21.46 4.44
N GLU A 92 -13.04 -22.78 4.43
CA GLU A 92 -13.32 -23.60 3.27
C GLU A 92 -14.78 -24.08 3.33
N THR A 93 -15.58 -23.79 2.31
CA THR A 93 -16.98 -24.21 2.24
C THR A 93 -17.04 -25.68 1.83
N LEU A 94 -17.77 -26.51 2.59
CA LEU A 94 -17.94 -27.93 2.31
C LEU A 94 -19.32 -28.17 1.71
N SER A 95 -19.37 -28.57 0.44
CA SER A 95 -20.64 -28.87 -0.24
C SER A 95 -21.16 -30.29 0.00
N GLU A 96 -20.28 -31.20 0.41
CA GLU A 96 -20.56 -32.65 0.43
C GLU A 96 -20.99 -33.18 1.81
N VAL A 97 -20.98 -32.35 2.86
CA VAL A 97 -21.26 -32.76 4.24
C VAL A 97 -22.51 -32.08 4.79
N ASP A 98 -23.61 -32.84 4.89
CA ASP A 98 -24.94 -32.33 5.30
C ASP A 98 -24.98 -31.61 6.68
N ARG A 99 -23.98 -31.84 7.54
CA ARG A 99 -23.97 -31.32 8.92
C ARG A 99 -22.97 -30.20 9.17
N ILE A 100 -22.00 -29.99 8.27
CA ILE A 100 -20.92 -29.02 8.48
C ILE A 100 -20.78 -28.20 7.19
N PRO A 101 -21.32 -26.97 7.15
CA PRO A 101 -21.30 -26.16 5.94
C PRO A 101 -19.92 -25.58 5.59
N TYR A 102 -18.99 -25.53 6.56
CA TYR A 102 -17.64 -25.02 6.36
C TYR A 102 -16.62 -25.59 7.34
N GLN A 103 -15.36 -25.58 6.96
CA GLN A 103 -14.20 -25.95 7.78
C GLN A 103 -13.21 -24.79 7.88
N ILE A 104 -12.62 -24.59 9.06
CA ILE A 104 -11.57 -23.59 9.28
C ILE A 104 -10.20 -24.25 9.14
N ARG A 105 -9.35 -23.73 8.25
CA ARG A 105 -7.97 -24.19 8.04
C ARG A 105 -6.97 -23.13 8.49
N LYS A 106 -6.07 -23.52 9.39
CA LYS A 106 -5.03 -22.64 9.94
C LYS A 106 -3.88 -22.54 8.95
N VAL A 107 -3.28 -21.36 8.83
CA VAL A 107 -2.15 -21.14 7.91
C VAL A 107 -1.06 -20.29 8.56
N LYS A 108 0.16 -20.49 8.09
CA LYS A 108 1.32 -19.65 8.35
C LYS A 108 1.71 -18.97 7.05
N ILE A 109 1.76 -17.65 7.08
CA ILE A 109 2.20 -16.80 5.98
C ILE A 109 3.61 -16.31 6.32
N LEU A 110 4.56 -16.60 5.45
CA LEU A 110 5.95 -16.25 5.57
C LEU A 110 6.26 -15.16 4.55
N TYR A 111 6.75 -14.00 5.01
CA TYR A 111 7.16 -12.88 4.16
C TYR A 111 8.67 -12.68 4.26
N TYR A 112 9.37 -12.82 3.14
CA TYR A 112 10.83 -12.71 3.06
C TYR A 112 11.22 -11.25 2.79
N LEU A 113 11.89 -10.61 3.74
CA LEU A 113 12.21 -9.18 3.67
C LEU A 113 13.32 -8.85 2.64
N GLU A 114 14.11 -9.84 2.25
CA GLU A 114 15.22 -9.69 1.29
C GLU A 114 14.74 -9.38 -0.14
N ASP A 115 13.65 -10.02 -0.58
CA ASP A 115 13.15 -9.99 -1.96
C ASP A 115 11.64 -9.67 -2.07
N GLY A 116 10.94 -9.55 -0.95
CA GLY A 116 9.50 -9.30 -0.90
C GLY A 116 8.67 -10.46 -1.44
N THR A 117 9.19 -11.69 -1.36
CA THR A 117 8.43 -12.90 -1.70
C THR A 117 7.61 -13.41 -0.52
N MET A 118 6.60 -14.21 -0.82
CA MET A 118 5.67 -14.78 0.14
C MET A 118 5.54 -16.29 -0.05
N GLN A 119 5.31 -16.99 1.05
CA GLN A 119 5.02 -18.42 1.08
C GLN A 119 3.88 -18.67 2.08
N VAL A 120 2.95 -19.56 1.71
CA VAL A 120 1.82 -19.92 2.58
C VAL A 120 1.87 -21.42 2.85
N SER A 121 1.84 -21.80 4.12
CA SER A 121 1.88 -23.20 4.53
C SER A 121 0.84 -23.50 5.61
N GLU A 122 0.17 -24.62 5.47
CA GLU A 122 -0.69 -25.19 6.49
C GLU A 122 0.15 -26.08 7.44
N PRO A 123 0.12 -25.81 8.76
CA PRO A 123 0.80 -26.66 9.72
C PRO A 123 0.16 -28.05 9.76
N ARG A 124 0.99 -29.09 9.80
CA ARG A 124 0.54 -30.47 9.90
C ARG A 124 -0.19 -30.70 11.22
N THR A 125 -1.40 -31.23 11.14
CA THR A 125 -2.24 -31.59 12.29
C THR A 125 -2.53 -33.08 12.22
N MET A 126 -2.28 -33.81 13.31
CA MET A 126 -2.58 -35.25 13.37
C MET A 126 -4.08 -35.48 13.18
N ASN A 127 -4.41 -36.57 12.47
CA ASN A 127 -5.79 -36.99 12.20
C ASN A 127 -6.66 -35.94 11.50
N SER A 128 -6.05 -35.03 10.72
CA SER A 128 -6.79 -34.00 9.97
C SER A 128 -7.57 -34.54 8.77
N GLY A 129 -7.13 -35.68 8.21
CA GLY A 129 -7.80 -36.32 7.06
C GLY A 129 -7.69 -35.55 5.73
N ILE A 130 -6.94 -34.45 5.68
CA ILE A 130 -6.80 -33.58 4.50
C ILE A 130 -5.33 -33.43 4.08
N PRO A 131 -5.04 -33.18 2.78
CA PRO A 131 -3.69 -32.87 2.35
C PRO A 131 -3.22 -31.54 2.95
N GLN A 132 -2.08 -31.58 3.65
CA GLN A 132 -1.48 -30.44 4.36
C GLN A 132 -0.06 -30.17 3.88
N GLY A 133 0.40 -28.94 4.05
CA GLY A 133 1.77 -28.54 3.71
C GLY A 133 1.82 -27.19 3.02
N CYS A 134 2.63 -27.07 1.98
CA CYS A 134 2.79 -25.82 1.24
C CYS A 134 1.57 -25.58 0.36
N LEU A 135 0.80 -24.52 0.66
CA LEU A 135 -0.35 -24.10 -0.16
C LEU A 135 0.12 -23.19 -1.30
N VAL A 136 1.05 -22.28 -1.01
CA VAL A 136 1.64 -21.36 -1.98
C VAL A 136 3.15 -21.42 -1.84
N THR A 137 3.83 -21.81 -2.92
CA THR A 137 5.30 -21.82 -3.00
C THR A 137 5.87 -20.41 -2.91
N ARG A 138 7.14 -20.28 -2.50
CA ARG A 138 7.81 -18.98 -2.37
C ARG A 138 7.83 -18.23 -3.71
N GLN A 139 7.06 -17.15 -3.80
CA GLN A 139 7.00 -16.29 -4.98
C GLN A 139 6.49 -14.88 -4.63
N ARG A 140 6.62 -13.93 -5.55
CA ARG A 140 5.95 -12.63 -5.40
C ARG A 140 4.50 -12.78 -5.80
N ILE A 141 3.59 -12.33 -4.94
CA ILE A 141 2.15 -12.47 -5.16
C ILE A 141 1.63 -11.16 -5.76
N PRO A 142 0.99 -11.18 -6.94
CA PRO A 142 0.36 -9.99 -7.51
C PRO A 142 -0.84 -9.57 -6.66
N ARG A 143 -1.11 -8.27 -6.59
CA ARG A 143 -2.30 -7.77 -5.94
C ARG A 143 -3.53 -8.05 -6.80
N PRO A 144 -4.71 -8.22 -6.18
CA PRO A 144 -5.94 -8.34 -6.92
C PRO A 144 -6.30 -7.01 -7.62
N VAL A 145 -7.19 -7.12 -8.61
CA VAL A 145 -7.85 -5.99 -9.27
C VAL A 145 -8.43 -5.05 -8.19
N PRO A 146 -8.24 -3.71 -8.28
CA PRO A 146 -7.76 -2.93 -9.43
C PRO A 146 -6.23 -2.71 -9.51
N TYR A 147 -5.42 -3.39 -8.69
CA TYR A 147 -3.98 -3.14 -8.56
C TYR A 147 -3.11 -4.26 -9.17
N ASP A 148 -3.58 -4.92 -10.23
CA ASP A 148 -2.96 -6.10 -10.87
C ASP A 148 -1.53 -5.88 -11.39
N GLY A 149 -1.11 -4.62 -11.58
CA GLY A 149 0.26 -4.25 -11.94
C GLY A 149 1.27 -4.22 -10.79
N GLU A 150 0.83 -4.40 -9.54
CA GLU A 150 1.69 -4.31 -8.35
C GLU A 150 1.73 -5.63 -7.57
N PHE A 151 2.83 -5.85 -6.84
CA PHE A 151 2.97 -6.99 -5.93
C PHE A 151 2.54 -6.63 -4.51
N THR A 152 2.08 -7.63 -3.76
CA THR A 152 1.76 -7.52 -2.33
C THR A 152 3.00 -7.11 -1.55
N SER A 153 2.84 -6.06 -0.75
CA SER A 153 3.86 -5.50 0.12
C SER A 153 3.62 -5.91 1.57
N LEU A 154 4.62 -5.66 2.43
CA LEU A 154 4.48 -5.80 3.88
C LEU A 154 3.24 -5.09 4.44
N LEU A 155 2.94 -3.89 3.91
CA LEU A 155 1.88 -3.03 4.43
C LEU A 155 0.50 -3.68 4.25
N ASP A 156 0.33 -4.40 3.14
CA ASP A 156 -0.92 -5.08 2.80
C ASP A 156 -1.23 -6.23 3.77
N LEU A 157 -0.23 -6.75 4.50
CA LEU A 157 -0.39 -7.81 5.49
C LEU A 157 -0.80 -7.30 6.88
N THR A 158 -0.73 -5.97 7.11
CA THR A 158 -1.03 -5.38 8.43
C THR A 158 -2.48 -4.92 8.58
N SER A 159 -3.16 -4.62 7.47
CA SER A 159 -4.53 -4.10 7.44
C SER A 159 -5.44 -5.06 6.69
N THR A 160 -6.24 -5.86 7.41
CA THR A 160 -7.56 -6.42 7.01
C THR A 160 -7.76 -7.01 5.59
N ILE A 161 -6.69 -7.33 4.84
CA ILE A 161 -6.71 -7.80 3.44
C ILE A 161 -6.09 -9.21 3.37
N LEU A 162 -6.37 -10.06 4.37
CA LEU A 162 -6.20 -11.50 4.25
C LEU A 162 -7.43 -12.19 3.63
N ASN A 163 -8.34 -11.42 3.02
CA ASN A 163 -9.57 -11.92 2.40
C ASN A 163 -9.40 -12.40 0.95
N TYR A 164 -8.21 -12.24 0.34
CA TYR A 164 -8.01 -12.54 -1.09
C TYR A 164 -7.08 -13.71 -1.37
N PHE A 165 -6.60 -14.38 -0.33
CA PHE A 165 -5.73 -15.56 -0.47
C PHE A 165 -6.50 -16.89 -0.42
N PHE A 166 -7.79 -16.86 -0.08
CA PHE A 166 -8.63 -18.03 0.13
C PHE A 166 -10.08 -17.74 -0.25
#